data_AF-A0A7V1BZ09-F1
#
_entry.id   AF-A0A7V1BZ09-F1
#
_cell.length_a   1.000
_cell.length_b   1.000
_cell.length_c   1.000
_cell.angle_alpha   90.00
_cell.angle_beta   90.00
_cell.angle_gamma   90.00
#
_symmetry.space_group_name_H-M   'P 1'
#
loop_
_entity.id
_entity.type
_entity.pdbx_description
1 polymer ?
#
loop_
_entity_poly.entity_id
_entity_poly.type
_entity_poly.pdbx_seq_one_letter_code
_entity_poly.pdbx_strand_id
1 'polypeptide(L)' 'MSKMEKKSAGSPAESPMPFRRPNYRLLAIGAALLVLGYGLLLVPNRFVDSRIFSVALYVAPWVILGGIGTLLYAILRR' A
#
# COMPACT_ATOMS: atom_id res chain seq x y z
N MET A 1 36.90 27.11 -35.70
CA MET A 1 36.19 25.92 -35.18
C MET A 1 35.58 26.26 -33.84
N SER A 2 34.28 26.57 -33.82
CA SER A 2 33.56 26.97 -32.61
C SER A 2 33.28 25.73 -31.76
N LYS A 3 33.73 25.75 -30.51
CA LYS A 3 33.59 24.67 -29.54
C LYS A 3 32.12 24.62 -29.12
N MET A 4 31.35 23.68 -29.66
CA MET A 4 29.99 23.42 -29.20
C MET A 4 30.04 22.99 -27.74
N GLU A 5 29.62 23.89 -26.86
CA GLU A 5 29.31 23.56 -25.47
C GLU A 5 28.18 22.53 -25.49
N LYS A 6 28.50 21.30 -25.09
CA LYS A 6 27.48 20.29 -24.77
C LYS A 6 26.72 20.82 -23.56
N LYS A 7 25.58 21.46 -23.82
CA LYS A 7 24.58 21.79 -22.81
C LYS A 7 24.13 20.46 -22.19
N SER A 8 24.74 20.12 -21.06
CA SER A 8 24.33 18.99 -20.23
C SER A 8 22.83 19.15 -20.00
N ALA A 9 22.05 18.24 -20.59
CA ALA A 9 20.62 18.17 -20.35
C ALA A 9 20.46 18.05 -18.84
N GLY A 10 20.01 19.15 -18.21
CA GLY A 10 19.80 19.20 -16.78
C GLY A 10 18.91 18.02 -16.42
N SER A 11 19.42 17.16 -15.53
CA SER A 11 18.61 16.13 -14.89
C SER A 11 17.32 16.82 -14.44
N PRO A 12 16.13 16.33 -14.84
CA PRO A 12 14.88 16.94 -14.39
C PRO A 12 14.97 17.01 -12.88
N ALA A 13 14.85 18.23 -12.34
CA ALA A 13 14.98 18.52 -10.92
C ALA A 13 14.24 17.41 -10.14
N GLU A 14 15.02 16.55 -9.50
CA GLU A 14 14.50 15.38 -8.81
C GLU A 14 13.72 15.91 -7.62
N SER A 15 12.42 16.16 -7.83
CA SER A 15 11.52 16.60 -6.77
C SER A 15 11.72 15.62 -5.62
N PRO A 16 12.08 16.11 -4.42
CA PRO A 16 12.31 15.22 -3.29
C PRO A 16 11.05 14.41 -3.08
N MET A 17 11.14 13.09 -3.28
CA MET A 17 10.01 12.19 -3.09
C MET A 17 9.45 12.41 -1.68
N PRO A 18 8.12 12.49 -1.51
CA PRO A 18 7.51 12.85 -0.24
C PRO A 18 7.80 11.85 0.89
N PHE A 19 8.13 10.60 0.53
CA PHE A 19 8.47 9.53 1.45
C PHE A 19 9.80 8.87 1.08
N ARG A 20 10.40 8.19 2.06
CA ARG A 20 11.60 7.38 1.80
C ARG A 20 11.23 6.05 1.12
N ARG A 21 12.16 5.48 0.35
CA ARG A 21 12.01 4.16 -0.30
C ARG A 21 11.41 3.06 0.59
N PRO A 22 11.83 2.87 1.87
CA PRO A 22 11.20 1.86 2.74
C PRO A 22 9.72 2.10 3.03
N ASN A 23 9.28 3.37 3.07
CA ASN A 23 7.89 3.69 3.33
C ASN A 23 6.99 3.34 2.15
N TYR A 24 7.48 3.50 0.92
CA TYR A 24 6.75 3.05 -0.26
C TYR A 24 6.52 1.53 -0.24
N ARG A 25 7.48 0.76 0.29
CA ARG A 25 7.29 -0.68 0.49
C ARG A 25 6.22 -0.97 1.55
N LEU A 26 6.21 -0.23 2.66
CA LEU A 26 5.18 -0.36 3.69
C LEU A 26 3.80 0.06 3.18
N LEU A 27 3.72 1.12 2.37
CA LEU A 27 2.50 1.56 1.68
C LEU A 27 1.95 0.45 0.78
N ALA A 28 2.81 -0.19 -0.01
CA ALA A 28 2.41 -1.31 -0.87
C ALA A 28 1.91 -2.51 -0.05
N ILE A 29 2.55 -2.84 1.07
CA ILE A 29 2.11 -3.91 1.97
C ILE A 29 0.74 -3.57 2.58
N GLY A 30 0.56 -2.35 3.07
CA GLY A 30 -0.72 -1.89 3.64
C GLY A 30 -1.85 -1.94 2.61
N ALA A 31 -1.59 -1.50 1.38
CA ALA A 31 -2.55 -1.60 0.27
C ALA A 31 -2.90 -3.06 -0.07
N ALA A 32 -1.90 -3.95 -0.12
CA ALA A 32 -2.13 -5.37 -0.37
C ALA A 32 -2.98 -6.03 0.74
N LEU A 33 -2.74 -5.68 2.01
CA LEU A 33 -3.56 -6.14 3.12
C LEU A 33 -5.02 -5.69 2.99
N LEU A 34 -5.27 -4.46 2.56
CA LEU A 34 -6.64 -4.00 2.29
C LEU A 34 -7.29 -4.81 1.17
N VAL A 35 -6.60 -5.02 0.05
CA VAL A 35 -7.12 -5.83 -1.07
C VAL A 35 -7.45 -7.24 -0.61
N LEU A 36 -6.59 -7.87 0.19
CA LEU A 36 -6.83 -9.19 0.77
C LEU A 36 -8.01 -9.19 1.74
N GLY A 37 -8.08 -8.20 2.64
CA GLY A 37 -9.15 -8.04 3.62
C GLY A 37 -10.51 -7.86 2.97
N TYR A 38 -10.62 -6.99 1.97
CA TYR A 38 -11.84 -6.85 1.18
C TYR A 38 -12.10 -8.07 0.30
N GLY A 39 -11.08 -8.68 -0.30
CA GLY A 39 -11.23 -9.92 -1.07
C GLY A 39 -11.80 -11.07 -0.25
N LEU A 40 -11.39 -11.18 1.02
CA LEU A 40 -11.98 -12.10 1.99
C LEU A 40 -13.48 -11.84 2.18
N LEU A 41 -13.94 -10.59 2.07
CA LEU A 41 -15.35 -10.16 2.12
C LEU A 41 -16.15 -10.42 0.83
N LEU A 42 -15.50 -10.81 -0.28
CA LEU A 42 -16.20 -11.16 -1.53
C LEU A 42 -16.52 -12.65 -1.70
N VAL A 43 -15.97 -13.53 -0.85
CA VAL A 43 -16.13 -15.00 -0.95
C VAL A 43 -17.58 -15.45 -0.69
N PRO A 44 -18.43 -15.70 -1.71
CA PRO A 44 -19.89 -15.72 -1.59
C PRO A 44 -20.44 -16.77 -0.61
N ASN A 45 -19.66 -17.81 -0.33
CA ASN A 45 -20.10 -19.02 0.35
C ASN A 45 -19.83 -19.05 1.87
N ARG A 46 -19.39 -17.94 2.49
CA ARG A 46 -19.00 -17.91 3.92
C ARG A 46 -19.69 -16.83 4.74
N PHE A 47 -20.55 -15.99 4.17
CA PHE A 47 -20.98 -14.76 4.84
C PHE A 47 -22.14 -14.88 5.82
N VAL A 48 -22.95 -15.92 5.74
CA VAL A 48 -24.23 -15.93 6.46
C VAL A 48 -24.55 -17.31 6.99
N ASP A 49 -23.65 -17.87 7.78
CA ASP A 49 -24.06 -18.92 8.71
C ASP A 49 -23.54 -18.57 10.10
N SER A 50 -24.39 -17.95 10.91
CA SER A 50 -24.10 -17.61 12.31
C SER A 50 -23.82 -18.86 13.18
N ARG A 51 -23.97 -20.07 12.61
CA ARG A 51 -23.70 -21.36 13.26
C ARG A 51 -22.33 -21.96 12.89
N ILE A 52 -21.65 -21.45 11.86
CA ILE A 52 -20.37 -22.00 11.37
C ILE A 52 -19.34 -20.87 11.30
N PHE A 53 -18.12 -21.15 11.78
CA PHE A 53 -17.04 -20.16 11.80
C PHE A 53 -16.79 -19.58 10.40
N SER A 54 -17.04 -18.27 10.26
CA SER A 54 -16.83 -17.55 9.02
C SER A 54 -15.50 -16.79 9.07
N VAL A 55 -14.55 -17.26 8.25
CA VAL A 55 -13.24 -16.60 8.08
C VAL A 55 -13.44 -15.13 7.68
N ALA A 56 -14.46 -14.82 6.90
CA ALA A 56 -14.67 -13.45 6.45
C ALA A 56 -15.21 -12.52 7.55
N LEU A 57 -16.01 -13.04 8.50
CA LEU A 57 -16.47 -12.26 9.67
C LEU A 57 -15.38 -12.07 10.72
N TYR A 58 -14.54 -13.08 10.95
CA TYR A 58 -13.54 -13.02 12.01
C TYR A 58 -12.17 -12.51 11.54
N VAL A 59 -11.71 -12.88 10.35
CA VAL A 59 -10.35 -12.57 9.88
C VAL A 59 -10.31 -11.26 9.09
N ALA A 60 -11.30 -11.01 8.23
CA ALA A 60 -11.27 -9.81 7.38
C ALA A 60 -11.19 -8.49 8.17
N PRO A 61 -11.92 -8.28 9.29
CA PRO A 61 -11.82 -7.04 10.05
C PRO A 61 -10.40 -6.79 10.59
N TRP A 62 -9.73 -7.82 11.10
CA TRP A 62 -8.35 -7.70 11.59
C TRP A 62 -7.35 -7.44 10.47
N VAL A 63 -7.53 -8.09 9.32
CA VAL A 63 -6.67 -7.86 8.14
C VAL A 63 -6.83 -6.44 7.62
N ILE A 64 -8.07 -5.93 7.56
CA ILE A 64 -8.36 -4.54 7.15
C ILE A 64 -7.75 -3.56 8.15
N LEU A 65 -7.96 -3.76 9.46
CA LEU A 65 -7.37 -2.92 10.50
C LEU A 65 -5.84 -2.92 10.45
N GLY A 66 -5.22 -4.08 10.24
CA GLY A 66 -3.77 -4.20 10.03
C GLY A 66 -3.29 -3.45 8.79
N GLY A 67 -4.04 -3.52 7.69
CA GLY A 67 -3.78 -2.76 6.47
C GLY A 67 -3.82 -1.25 6.70
N ILE A 68 -4.89 -0.75 7.35
CA ILE A 68 -5.03 0.68 7.70
C ILE A 68 -3.89 1.11 8.63
N GLY A 69 -3.60 0.34 9.70
CA GLY A 69 -2.52 0.65 10.63
C GLY A 69 -1.15 0.69 9.95
N THR A 70 -0.90 -0.21 9.00
CA THR A 70 0.35 -0.23 8.21
C THR A 70 0.47 1.00 7.31
N LEU A 71 -0.62 1.42 6.67
CA LEU A 71 -0.65 2.65 5.87
C LEU A 71 -0.39 3.88 6.74
N LEU A 72 -1.06 3.98 7.89
CA LEU A 72 -0.86 5.07 8.83
C LEU A 72 0.59 5.12 9.33
N TYR A 73 1.16 3.96 9.67
CA TYR A 73 2.56 3.86 10.07
C TYR A 73 3.52 4.28 8.96
N ALA A 74 3.27 3.85 7.72
CA ALA A 74 4.09 4.19 6.56
C ALA A 74 4.07 5.70 6.25
N ILE A 75 2.94 6.37 6.50
CA ILE A 75 2.77 7.81 6.31
C ILE A 75 3.40 8.60 7.46
N LEU A 76 3.13 8.20 8.70
CA LEU A 76 3.56 8.93 9.89
C LEU A 76 5.08 8.82 10.12
N ARG A 77 5.68 7.69 9.78
CA ARG A 77 7.11 7.45 9.93
C ARG A 77 7.87 8.08 8.76
N ARG A 78 8.14 9.39 8.80
CA ARG A 78 8.84 10.11 7.73
C ARG A 78 10.32 9.71 7.59
#